data_AF-A0A7V6E138-F1
#
_entry.id   AF-A0A7V6E138-F1
#
_cell.length_a   1.000
_cell.length_b   1.000
_cell.length_c   1.000
_cell.angle_alpha   90.00
_cell.angle_beta   90.00
_cell.angle_gamma   90.00
#
_symmetry.space_group_name_H-M   'P 1'
#
loop_
_entity.id
_entity.type
_entity.pdbx_description
1 polymer ?
#
loop_
_entity_poly.entity_id
_entity_poly.type
_entity_poly.pdbx_seq_one_letter_code
_entity_poly.pdbx_strand_id
1 'polypeptide(L)'
;MSGRIFAWLLVCNPPEQTAAQIAEALGASRSSLSMNLRLLAHFNMIEEVALKGERSSFYISRPGSLLDAMQAKIAFFSKLKALLREGMHIMESDPPEPIDRLDGVYDIYNFMENELAQSIERYRFELAKKENSRRSEG
;
A
#
# COMPACT_ATOMS: atom_id res chain seq x y z
N MET A 1 -8.37 -3.31 -13.14
CA MET A 1 -9.57 -2.85 -12.41
C MET A 1 -9.23 -2.14 -11.11
N SER A 2 -8.24 -2.59 -10.30
CA SER A 2 -7.86 -1.98 -9.02
C SER A 2 -7.68 -0.46 -9.06
N GLY A 3 -6.97 0.06 -10.07
CA GLY A 3 -6.78 1.50 -10.21
C GLY A 3 -8.09 2.30 -10.36
N ARG A 4 -9.10 1.73 -11.05
CA ARG A 4 -10.42 2.36 -11.19
C ARG A 4 -11.20 2.35 -9.88
N ILE A 5 -11.12 1.25 -9.12
CA ILE A 5 -11.74 1.14 -7.79
C ILE A 5 -11.12 2.14 -6.83
N PHE A 6 -9.79 2.20 -6.78
CA PHE A 6 -9.09 3.15 -5.93
C PHE A 6 -9.43 4.59 -6.31
N ALA A 7 -9.37 4.94 -7.60
CA ALA A 7 -9.73 6.27 -8.07
C ALA A 7 -11.18 6.65 -7.73
N TRP A 8 -12.12 5.72 -7.85
CA TRP A 8 -13.50 5.93 -7.45
C TRP A 8 -13.63 6.23 -5.95
N LEU A 9 -12.97 5.43 -5.10
CA LEU A 9 -13.00 5.60 -3.64
C LEU A 9 -12.32 6.88 -3.14
N LEU A 10 -11.51 7.54 -3.99
CA LEU A 10 -10.94 8.86 -3.70
C LEU A 10 -11.92 10.02 -3.95
N VAL A 11 -12.97 9.81 -4.75
CA VAL A 11 -13.85 10.89 -5.23
C VAL A 11 -15.33 10.66 -4.95
N CYS A 12 -15.73 9.45 -4.59
CA CYS A 12 -17.12 9.12 -4.33
C CYS A 12 -17.67 9.85 -3.10
N ASN A 13 -18.96 10.15 -3.14
CA ASN A 13 -19.71 10.67 -2.01
C ASN A 13 -21.03 9.89 -1.87
N PRO A 14 -21.30 9.21 -0.74
CA PRO A 14 -20.47 9.14 0.47
C PRO A 14 -19.14 8.39 0.26
N PRO A 15 -18.10 8.65 1.09
CA PRO A 15 -16.77 8.06 0.91
C PRO A 15 -16.75 6.56 1.20
N GLU A 16 -17.66 6.05 2.02
CA GLU A 16 -17.89 4.62 2.22
C GLU A 16 -18.79 4.06 1.11
N GLN A 17 -18.32 3.05 0.40
CA GLN A 17 -19.09 2.40 -0.67
C GLN A 17 -19.12 0.89 -0.48
N THR A 18 -20.29 0.29 -0.69
CA THR A 18 -20.43 -1.18 -0.76
C THR A 18 -19.85 -1.72 -2.07
N ALA A 19 -19.53 -3.01 -2.09
CA ALA A 19 -19.13 -3.69 -3.33
C ALA A 19 -20.18 -3.54 -4.45
N ALA A 20 -21.48 -3.51 -4.13
CA ALA A 20 -22.54 -3.34 -5.12
C ALA A 20 -22.49 -1.96 -5.78
N GLN A 21 -22.35 -0.90 -4.98
CA GLN A 21 -22.27 0.48 -5.49
C GLN A 21 -21.04 0.70 -6.36
N ILE A 22 -19.88 0.16 -5.96
CA ILE A 22 -18.66 0.24 -6.76
C ILE A 22 -18.82 -0.52 -8.09
N ALA A 23 -19.46 -1.71 -8.06
CA ALA A 23 -19.71 -2.49 -9.28
C ALA A 23 -20.62 -1.75 -10.26
N GLU A 24 -21.68 -1.12 -9.76
CA GLU A 24 -22.61 -0.30 -10.53
C GLU A 24 -21.88 0.91 -11.15
N ALA A 25 -21.17 1.69 -10.33
CA ALA A 25 -20.47 2.89 -10.78
C ALA A 25 -19.40 2.60 -11.84
N LEU A 26 -18.75 1.43 -11.78
CA LEU A 26 -17.65 1.08 -12.66
C LEU A 26 -18.03 0.12 -13.80
N GLY A 27 -19.28 -0.36 -13.85
CA GLY A 27 -19.73 -1.37 -14.81
C GLY A 27 -18.92 -2.67 -14.70
N ALA A 28 -18.60 -3.09 -13.46
CA ALA A 28 -17.71 -4.22 -13.19
C ALA A 28 -18.46 -5.48 -12.73
N SER A 29 -17.91 -6.66 -13.02
CA SER A 29 -18.45 -7.92 -12.47
C SER A 29 -18.13 -8.06 -10.98
N ARG A 30 -19.01 -8.75 -10.23
CA ARG A 30 -18.80 -9.00 -8.79
C ARG A 30 -17.52 -9.80 -8.51
N SER A 31 -17.22 -10.80 -9.34
CA SER A 31 -16.02 -11.64 -9.17
C SER A 31 -14.73 -10.85 -9.35
N SER A 32 -14.67 -9.96 -10.35
CA SER A 32 -13.53 -9.05 -10.52
C SER A 32 -13.41 -8.12 -9.31
N LEU A 33 -14.53 -7.58 -8.83
CA LEU A 33 -14.51 -6.62 -7.74
C LEU A 33 -13.96 -7.21 -6.43
N SER A 34 -14.43 -8.40 -6.01
CA SER A 34 -13.97 -9.03 -4.76
C SER A 34 -12.47 -9.28 -4.73
N MET A 35 -11.89 -9.72 -5.85
CA MET A 35 -10.43 -9.92 -5.96
C MET A 35 -9.68 -8.60 -5.86
N ASN A 36 -10.13 -7.56 -6.56
CA ASN A 36 -9.44 -6.27 -6.60
C ASN A 36 -9.58 -5.49 -5.27
N LEU A 37 -10.73 -5.58 -4.59
CA LEU A 37 -10.94 -5.00 -3.26
C LEU A 37 -10.00 -5.64 -2.24
N ARG A 38 -9.90 -6.98 -2.23
CA ARG A 38 -8.97 -7.70 -1.35
C ARG A 38 -7.52 -7.32 -1.62
N LEU A 39 -7.14 -7.16 -2.89
CA LEU A 39 -5.79 -6.74 -3.27
C LEU A 39 -5.47 -5.32 -2.76
N LEU A 40 -6.40 -4.38 -2.93
CA LEU A 40 -6.23 -3.00 -2.46
C LEU A 40 -6.18 -2.92 -0.93
N ALA A 41 -7.01 -3.71 -0.24
CA ALA A 41 -6.98 -3.81 1.22
C ALA A 41 -5.67 -4.42 1.71
N HIS A 42 -5.16 -5.46 1.03
CA HIS A 42 -3.85 -6.06 1.34
C HIS A 42 -2.69 -5.06 1.21
N PHE A 43 -2.78 -4.14 0.25
CA PHE A 43 -1.82 -3.06 0.08
C PHE A 43 -2.12 -1.82 0.94
N ASN A 44 -3.06 -1.89 1.88
CA ASN A 44 -3.49 -0.79 2.75
C ASN A 44 -3.94 0.47 1.99
N MET A 45 -4.36 0.35 0.72
CA MET A 45 -4.84 1.47 -0.07
C MET A 45 -6.30 1.81 0.24
N ILE A 46 -7.05 0.83 0.75
CA ILE A 46 -8.43 0.95 1.18
C ILE A 46 -8.62 0.16 2.48
N GLU A 47 -9.67 0.50 3.23
CA GLU A 47 -10.11 -0.21 4.42
C GLU A 47 -11.47 -0.85 4.15
N GLU A 48 -11.66 -2.08 4.66
CA GLU A 48 -12.98 -2.67 4.79
C GLU A 48 -13.53 -2.32 6.18
N VAL A 49 -14.69 -1.64 6.20
CA VAL A 49 -15.32 -1.16 7.43
C VAL A 49 -16.74 -1.73 7.55
N ALA A 50 -17.12 -2.08 8.77
CA ALA A 50 -18.48 -2.49 9.11
C ALA A 50 -19.22 -1.30 9.74
N LEU A 51 -20.36 -0.92 9.16
CA LEU A 51 -21.21 0.14 9.71
C LEU A 51 -22.31 -0.46 10.61
N LYS A 52 -22.60 0.20 11.72
CA LYS A 52 -23.57 -0.29 12.70
C LYS A 52 -24.97 -0.37 12.08
N GLY A 53 -25.60 -1.54 12.16
CA GLY A 53 -26.93 -1.79 11.61
C GLY A 53 -26.94 -2.24 10.16
N GLU A 54 -25.79 -2.19 9.48
CA GLU A 54 -25.65 -2.65 8.11
C GLU A 54 -25.16 -4.10 8.04
N ARG A 55 -25.71 -4.86 7.08
CA ARG A 55 -25.26 -6.24 6.82
C ARG A 55 -24.09 -6.31 5.85
N SER A 56 -23.89 -5.27 5.06
CA SER A 56 -22.85 -5.23 4.02
C SER A 56 -21.56 -4.60 4.54
N SER A 57 -20.43 -5.14 4.08
CA SER A 57 -19.14 -4.47 4.20
C SER A 57 -19.10 -3.22 3.33
N PHE A 58 -18.48 -2.16 3.85
CA PHE A 58 -18.17 -0.95 3.12
C PHE A 58 -16.67 -0.84 2.90
N TYR A 59 -16.29 -0.14 1.85
CA TYR A 59 -14.92 0.12 1.48
C TYR A 59 -14.69 1.62 1.40
N ILE A 60 -13.57 2.07 1.96
CA ILE A 60 -13.21 3.49 2.01
C ILE A 60 -11.70 3.65 1.76
N SER A 61 -11.30 4.72 1.09
CA SER A 61 -9.92 5.19 1.11
C SER A 61 -9.83 6.38 2.07
N ARG A 62 -9.11 6.24 3.18
CA ARG A 62 -8.96 7.33 4.16
C ARG A 62 -7.95 8.36 3.63
N PRO A 63 -8.08 9.63 4.04
CA PRO A 63 -6.98 10.57 3.91
C PRO A 63 -5.71 9.98 4.54
N GLY A 64 -4.64 9.87 3.77
CA GLY A 64 -3.38 9.29 4.22
C GLY A 64 -3.18 7.81 3.92
N SER A 65 -4.21 7.05 3.50
CA SER A 65 -4.06 5.60 3.21
C SER A 65 -2.95 5.29 2.21
N LEU A 66 -2.73 6.16 1.21
CA LEU A 66 -1.63 6.00 0.26
C LEU A 66 -0.24 6.14 0.92
N LEU A 67 -0.10 7.08 1.87
CA LEU A 67 1.15 7.25 2.62
C LEU A 67 1.39 6.05 3.56
N ASP A 68 0.34 5.54 4.17
CA ASP A 68 0.41 4.35 5.04
C ASP A 68 0.72 3.08 4.25
N ALA A 69 0.17 2.94 3.03
CA ALA A 69 0.52 1.90 2.09
C ALA A 69 2.02 1.93 1.72
N MET A 70 2.57 3.12 1.47
CA MET A 70 4.01 3.28 1.20
C MET A 70 4.86 2.93 2.42
N GLN A 71 4.43 3.29 3.64
CA GLN A 71 5.13 2.88 4.87
C GLN A 71 5.10 1.36 5.07
N ALA A 72 3.95 0.72 4.83
CA ALA A 72 3.84 -0.74 4.89
C ALA A 72 4.77 -1.43 3.88
N LYS A 73 5.01 -0.79 2.71
CA LYS A 73 5.93 -1.31 1.70
C LYS A 73 7.40 -1.31 2.16
N ILE A 74 7.82 -0.32 2.95
CA ILE A 74 9.15 -0.31 3.59
C ILE A 74 9.31 -1.54 4.49
N ALA A 75 8.33 -1.79 5.36
CA ALA A 75 8.36 -2.96 6.24
C ALA A 75 8.40 -4.29 5.46
N PHE A 76 7.74 -4.35 4.30
CA PHE A 76 7.82 -5.49 3.39
C PHE A 76 9.23 -5.69 2.82
N PHE A 77 9.89 -4.63 2.33
CA PHE A 77 11.27 -4.71 1.84
C PHE A 77 12.23 -5.17 2.95
N SER A 78 12.07 -4.64 4.17
CA SER A 78 12.85 -5.03 5.33
C SER A 78 12.78 -6.54 5.60
N LYS A 79 11.56 -7.11 5.56
CA LYS A 79 11.34 -8.55 5.75
C LYS A 79 11.97 -9.39 4.65
N LEU A 80 11.82 -8.98 3.38
CA LEU A 80 12.42 -9.72 2.27
C LEU A 80 13.94 -9.71 2.32
N LYS A 81 14.56 -8.56 2.63
CA LYS A 81 16.00 -8.47 2.80
C LYS A 81 16.51 -9.39 3.92
N ALA A 82 15.79 -9.44 5.04
CA ALA A 82 16.15 -10.32 6.15
C ALA A 82 16.13 -11.79 5.72
N LEU A 83 15.10 -12.22 4.99
CA LEU A 83 14.98 -13.58 4.44
C LEU A 83 16.08 -13.90 3.43
N LEU A 84 16.40 -12.96 2.54
CA LEU A 84 17.47 -13.13 1.56
C LEU A 84 18.83 -13.29 2.25
N ARG A 85 19.11 -12.47 3.26
CA ARG A 85 20.34 -12.56 4.05
C ARG A 85 20.47 -13.89 4.79
N GLU A 86 19.38 -14.37 5.38
CA GLU A 86 19.34 -15.69 6.01
C GLU A 86 19.61 -16.81 5.00
N GLY A 87 18.97 -16.75 3.82
CA GLY A 87 19.19 -17.72 2.75
C GLY A 87 20.64 -17.75 2.26
N MET A 88 21.27 -16.58 2.10
CA MET A 88 22.68 -16.49 1.71
C MET A 88 23.61 -17.07 2.78
N HIS A 89 23.33 -16.80 4.07
CA HIS A 89 24.13 -17.34 5.17
C HIS A 89 24.12 -18.87 5.23
N ILE A 90 22.99 -19.50 4.94
CA ILE A 90 22.87 -20.97 4.87
C ILE A 90 23.76 -21.57 3.76
N MET A 91 23.98 -20.82 2.68
CA MET A 91 24.70 -21.29 1.49
C MET A 91 26.21 -21.00 1.53
N GLU A 92 26.72 -20.33 2.57
CA GLU A 92 28.15 -19.96 2.68
C GLU A 92 29.10 -21.17 2.68
N SER A 93 28.63 -22.35 3.10
CA SER A 93 29.44 -23.57 3.18
C SER A 93 29.57 -24.34 1.86
N ASP A 94 28.62 -24.14 0.93
CA ASP A 94 28.62 -24.73 -0.42
C ASP A 94 27.87 -23.78 -1.37
N PRO A 95 28.51 -22.65 -1.78
CA PRO A 95 27.83 -21.59 -2.50
C PRO A 95 27.43 -22.06 -3.89
N PRO A 96 26.13 -22.16 -4.19
CA PRO A 96 25.68 -22.60 -5.50
C PRO A 96 25.88 -21.48 -6.53
N GLU A 97 25.97 -21.84 -7.81
CA GLU A 97 26.13 -20.92 -8.96
C GLU A 97 25.15 -19.71 -9.02
N PRO A 98 23.94 -19.68 -8.41
CA PRO A 98 23.06 -18.53 -8.49
C PRO A 98 23.13 -17.54 -7.31
N ILE A 99 24.18 -17.52 -6.48
CA ILE A 99 24.30 -16.57 -5.36
C ILE A 99 24.21 -15.10 -5.80
N ASP A 100 24.75 -14.78 -6.98
CA ASP A 100 24.66 -13.45 -7.61
C ASP A 100 23.21 -12.96 -7.83
N ARG A 101 22.26 -13.88 -8.02
CA ARG A 101 20.84 -13.52 -8.15
C ARG A 101 20.24 -13.11 -6.82
N LEU A 102 20.66 -13.73 -5.72
CA LEU A 102 20.20 -13.37 -4.37
C LEU A 102 20.78 -12.02 -3.96
N ASP A 103 22.07 -11.79 -4.23
CA ASP A 103 22.73 -10.51 -4.00
C ASP A 103 22.06 -9.38 -4.78
N GLY A 104 21.81 -9.56 -6.09
CA GLY A 104 21.14 -8.54 -6.90
C GLY A 104 19.72 -8.20 -6.40
N VAL A 105 18.97 -9.20 -5.92
CA VAL A 105 17.64 -8.98 -5.35
C VAL A 105 17.72 -8.32 -3.96
N TYR A 106 18.73 -8.66 -3.15
CA TYR A 106 18.98 -8.00 -1.88
C TYR A 106 19.31 -6.51 -2.08
N ASP A 107 20.21 -6.21 -3.02
CA ASP A 107 20.68 -4.86 -3.30
C ASP A 107 19.55 -3.94 -3.75
N ILE A 108 18.69 -4.41 -4.67
CA ILE A 108 17.55 -3.59 -5.11
C ILE A 108 16.56 -3.33 -3.98
N TYR A 109 16.27 -4.33 -3.13
CA TYR A 109 15.38 -4.10 -1.99
C TYR A 109 16.01 -3.21 -0.92
N ASN A 110 17.33 -3.30 -0.73
CA ASN A 110 18.08 -2.41 0.16
C ASN A 110 18.01 -0.96 -0.31
N PHE A 111 18.27 -0.74 -1.60
CA PHE A 111 18.17 0.59 -2.21
C PHE A 111 16.75 1.15 -2.09
N MET A 112 15.74 0.37 -2.47
CA MET A 112 14.34 0.81 -2.45
C MET A 112 13.81 1.09 -1.04
N GLU A 113 14.20 0.31 -0.03
CA GLU A 113 13.84 0.56 1.37
C GLU A 113 14.36 1.93 1.83
N ASN A 114 15.65 2.20 1.58
CA ASN A 114 16.30 3.44 1.98
C ASN A 114 15.72 4.66 1.26
N GLU A 115 15.56 4.58 -0.06
CA GLU A 115 15.04 5.71 -0.86
C GLU A 115 13.58 6.02 -0.53
N LEU A 116 12.75 5.00 -0.34
CA LEU A 116 11.35 5.20 0.01
C LEU A 116 11.21 5.77 1.42
N ALA A 117 11.98 5.28 2.38
CA ALA A 117 11.99 5.80 3.76
C ALA A 117 12.35 7.29 3.80
N GLN A 118 13.43 7.68 3.12
CA GLN A 118 13.84 9.09 3.05
C GLN A 118 12.80 9.95 2.33
N SER A 119 12.20 9.44 1.26
CA SER A 119 11.17 10.17 0.50
C SER A 119 9.91 10.42 1.33
N ILE A 120 9.47 9.43 2.12
CA ILE A 120 8.32 9.58 3.04
C ILE A 120 8.62 10.63 4.10
N GLU A 121 9.82 10.61 4.69
CA GLU A 121 10.18 11.57 5.73
C GLU A 121 10.23 13.01 5.18
N ARG A 122 10.84 13.21 4.00
CA ARG A 122 10.80 14.50 3.30
C ARG A 122 9.37 14.97 3.02
N TYR A 123 8.51 14.07 2.56
CA TYR A 123 7.11 14.40 2.28
C TYR A 123 6.35 14.83 3.54
N ARG A 124 6.57 14.14 4.67
CA ARG A 124 5.98 14.51 5.96
C ARG A 124 6.41 15.91 6.43
N PHE A 125 7.70 16.23 6.25
CA PHE A 125 8.21 17.57 6.56
C PHE A 125 7.51 18.66 5.73
N GLU A 126 7.36 18.43 4.41
CA GLU A 126 6.65 19.37 3.52
C GLU A 126 5.17 19.50 3.86
N LEU A 127 4.51 18.41 4.28
CA LEU A 127 3.12 18.46 4.76
C LEU A 127 2.98 19.35 6.01
N ALA A 128 3.83 19.13 7.02
CA ALA A 128 3.81 19.91 8.26
C ALA A 128 4.02 21.41 8.00
N LYS A 129 4.93 21.75 7.08
CA LYS A 129 5.16 23.13 6.65
C LYS A 129 3.91 23.76 6.03
N LYS A 130 3.23 23.05 5.12
CA LYS A 130 1.99 23.51 4.49
C LYS A 130 0.83 23.69 5.47
N GLU A 131 0.76 22.87 6.51
CA GLU A 131 -0.25 23.00 7.57
C GLU A 131 0.01 24.22 8.44
N ASN A 132 1.27 24.47 8.80
CA ASN A 132 1.66 25.66 9.57
C ASN A 132 1.40 26.96 8.79
N SER A 133 1.71 26.99 7.49
CA SER A 133 1.41 28.15 6.63
C SER A 133 -0.10 28.43 6.54
N ARG A 134 -0.94 27.39 6.42
CA ARG A 134 -2.40 27.55 6.38
C ARG A 134 -2.99 28.03 7.71
N ARG A 135 -2.37 27.72 8.85
CA ARG A 135 -2.80 28.19 10.18
C ARG A 135 -2.34 29.61 10.50
N SER A 136 -1.29 30.12 9.85
CA SER A 136 -0.84 31.50 10.03
C SER A 136 -1.60 32.52 9.16
N GLU A 137 -2.35 32.06 8.17
CA GLU A 137 -3.11 32.90 7.22
C GLU A 137 -4.61 33.03 7.56
N GLY A 138 -5.12 32.28 8.54
CA GLY A 138 -6.51 32.31 8.99
C GLY A 138 -6.64 32.72 10.45
#